data_AF-A0A948CNS4-F1
#
_entry.id   AF-A0A948CNS4-F1
#
_cell.length_a   1.000
_cell.length_b   1.000
_cell.length_c   1.000
_cell.angle_alpha   90.00
_cell.angle_beta   90.00
_cell.angle_gamma   90.00
#
_symmetry.space_group_name_H-M   'P 1'
#
loop_
_entity.id
_entity.type
_entity.pdbx_description
1 polymer ?
#
loop_
_entity_poly.entity_id
_entity_poly.type
_entity_poly.pdbx_seq_one_letter_code
_entity_poly.pdbx_strand_id
1 'polypeptide(L)'
;MLIQNYGLFWRRPLVHWGRQGNPGHLKGVRIGAKKEKPVNFRDQQGVYCLYDENFNLVYVGQAGGKNDQRLFQRLKQHREDAVSDRWSRFSWFGIRRVLKGGNLSAEISAAHPPIADVLNHIEAILIAAAEPVRNRQGGKFGESVKQYLQYRDEKNLIPDAERMLRDIWEKQKRDTKKK
;
A
#
# COMPACT_ATOMS: atom_id res chain seq x y z
N MET A 1 -4.58 21.06 1.21
CA MET A 1 -4.42 19.60 1.39
C MET A 1 -3.06 19.09 0.96
N LEU A 2 -2.36 18.40 1.87
CA LEU A 2 -1.06 17.78 1.62
C LEU A 2 -1.22 16.33 1.11
N ILE A 3 -1.85 15.47 1.90
CA ILE A 3 -2.14 14.07 1.54
C ILE A 3 -3.40 14.01 0.67
N GLN A 4 -3.34 13.20 -0.40
CA GLN A 4 -4.42 13.01 -1.37
C GLN A 4 -5.04 11.61 -1.27
N ASN A 5 -4.25 10.61 -0.88
CA ASN A 5 -4.68 9.22 -0.74
C ASN A 5 -3.69 8.45 0.13
N TYR A 6 -4.14 7.32 0.66
CA TYR A 6 -3.29 6.49 1.52
C TYR A 6 -3.69 5.01 1.44
N GLY A 7 -2.78 4.14 1.87
CA GLY A 7 -3.02 2.72 2.10
C GLY A 7 -2.43 2.33 3.44
N LEU A 8 -3.17 1.53 4.21
CA LEU A 8 -2.76 1.11 5.56
C LEU A 8 -2.47 -0.39 5.59
N PHE A 9 -1.35 -0.76 6.21
CA PHE A 9 -0.98 -2.14 6.55
C PHE A 9 -1.01 -3.12 5.38
N TRP A 10 -0.61 -2.66 4.20
CA TRP A 10 -0.44 -3.51 3.03
C TRP A 10 0.64 -4.55 3.30
N ARG A 11 0.39 -5.79 2.87
CA ARG A 11 1.27 -6.93 3.13
C ARG A 11 2.35 -7.01 2.07
N ARG A 12 3.61 -7.11 2.50
CA ARG A 12 4.79 -7.27 1.62
C ARG A 12 4.66 -8.44 0.63
N PRO A 13 4.16 -9.64 1.02
CA PRO A 13 4.04 -10.77 0.09
C PRO A 13 2.97 -10.58 -0.99
N LEU A 14 2.03 -9.64 -0.79
CA LEU A 14 0.95 -9.37 -1.75
C LEU A 14 1.31 -8.26 -2.74
N VAL A 15 2.54 -7.74 -2.69
CA VAL A 15 3.07 -6.83 -3.70
C VAL A 15 3.71 -7.65 -4.82
N HIS A 16 3.39 -7.31 -6.06
CA HIS A 16 4.06 -7.91 -7.21
C HIS A 16 5.39 -7.16 -7.48
N TRP A 17 6.48 -7.69 -6.96
CA TRP A 17 7.82 -7.06 -6.99
C TRP A 17 8.50 -7.03 -8.36
N GLY A 18 7.89 -7.68 -9.35
CA GLY A 18 8.42 -7.80 -10.71
C GLY A 18 9.56 -8.80 -10.81
N ARG A 19 10.00 -9.04 -12.04
CA ARG A 19 11.15 -9.88 -12.43
C ARG A 19 11.74 -9.33 -13.73
N GLN A 20 12.79 -9.95 -14.27
CA GLN A 20 13.35 -9.52 -15.56
C GLN A 20 12.26 -9.43 -16.63
N GLY A 21 12.17 -8.28 -17.33
CA GLY A 21 11.13 -8.00 -18.33
C GLY A 21 9.73 -7.66 -17.77
N ASN A 22 9.53 -7.67 -16.44
CA ASN A 22 8.26 -7.30 -15.81
C ASN A 22 8.49 -6.36 -14.61
N PRO A 23 8.15 -5.07 -14.71
CA PRO A 23 8.60 -4.05 -13.77
C PRO A 23 7.90 -4.10 -12.39
N GLY A 24 6.99 -5.04 -12.15
CA GLY A 24 6.21 -5.11 -10.92
C GLY A 24 5.12 -4.05 -10.83
N HIS A 25 4.33 -4.06 -9.76
CA HIS A 25 3.34 -3.01 -9.48
C HIS A 25 2.92 -3.00 -8.02
N LEU A 26 2.36 -1.86 -7.61
CA LEU A 26 1.81 -1.62 -6.29
C LEU A 26 0.35 -1.21 -6.45
N LYS A 27 -0.56 -2.18 -6.56
CA LYS A 27 -1.96 -1.89 -6.91
C LYS A 27 -2.87 -1.80 -5.68
N GLY A 28 -3.84 -0.90 -5.74
CA GLY A 28 -4.88 -0.79 -4.73
C GLY A 28 -6.25 -0.49 -5.35
N VAL A 29 -7.31 -0.83 -4.61
CA VAL A 29 -8.70 -0.52 -4.97
C VAL A 29 -9.28 0.38 -3.89
N ARG A 30 -10.00 1.43 -4.30
CA ARG A 30 -10.59 2.41 -3.39
C ARG A 30 -11.59 1.71 -2.44
N ILE A 31 -11.54 2.06 -1.16
CA ILE A 31 -12.51 1.54 -0.18
C ILE A 31 -13.95 1.88 -0.62
N GLY A 32 -14.88 0.94 -0.49
CA GLY A 32 -16.26 1.10 -0.95
C GLY A 32 -16.47 0.97 -2.46
N ALA A 33 -15.40 0.93 -3.27
CA ALA A 33 -15.50 0.85 -4.73
C ALA A 33 -14.81 -0.41 -5.30
N LYS A 34 -15.13 -1.58 -4.73
CA LYS A 34 -14.48 -2.87 -5.05
C LYS A 34 -14.53 -3.28 -6.53
N LYS A 35 -15.46 -2.72 -7.31
CA LYS A 35 -15.61 -2.99 -8.75
C LYS A 35 -14.74 -2.09 -9.63
N GLU A 36 -14.10 -1.05 -9.07
CA GLU A 36 -13.21 -0.18 -9.83
C GLU A 36 -11.92 -0.91 -10.23
N LYS A 37 -11.36 -0.51 -11.37
CA LYS A 37 -10.07 -1.02 -11.82
C LYS A 37 -8.99 -0.65 -10.79
N PRO A 38 -8.09 -1.58 -10.42
CA PRO A 38 -7.02 -1.28 -9.49
C PRO A 38 -6.10 -0.17 -10.01
N VAL A 39 -5.77 0.76 -9.13
CA VAL A 39 -4.86 1.88 -9.38
C VAL A 39 -3.44 1.47 -9.01
N ASN A 40 -2.46 1.81 -9.85
CA ASN A 40 -1.06 1.52 -9.58
C ASN A 40 -0.38 2.70 -8.88
N PHE A 41 0.07 2.49 -7.65
CA PHE A 41 0.73 3.49 -6.79
C PHE A 41 2.25 3.41 -6.84
N ARG A 42 2.81 2.68 -7.81
CA ARG A 42 4.27 2.46 -7.89
C ARG A 42 5.08 3.77 -7.89
N ASP A 43 4.53 4.79 -8.56
CA ASP A 43 5.20 6.08 -8.76
C ASP A 43 4.73 7.14 -7.74
N GLN A 44 4.06 6.75 -6.66
CA GLN A 44 3.58 7.69 -5.65
C GLN A 44 4.75 8.41 -4.95
N GLN A 45 4.50 9.66 -4.55
CA GLN A 45 5.36 10.47 -3.69
C GLN A 45 4.69 10.65 -2.32
N GLY A 46 5.49 10.81 -1.27
CA GLY A 46 4.98 11.03 0.09
C GLY A 46 5.80 10.29 1.14
N VAL A 47 5.13 9.85 2.21
CA VAL A 47 5.78 9.14 3.32
C VAL A 47 5.24 7.71 3.46
N TYR A 48 6.06 6.82 3.97
CA TYR A 48 5.70 5.43 4.23
C TYR A 48 6.25 4.95 5.57
N CYS A 49 5.56 3.98 6.14
CA CYS A 49 5.84 3.36 7.42
C CYS A 49 5.95 1.85 7.20
N LEU A 50 6.97 1.20 7.77
CA LEU A 50 7.15 -0.24 7.74
C LEU A 50 6.86 -0.84 9.11
N TYR A 51 6.24 -2.01 9.11
CA TYR A 51 5.81 -2.70 10.32
C TYR A 51 6.24 -4.16 10.30
N ASP A 52 6.55 -4.68 11.48
CA ASP A 52 6.75 -6.10 11.69
C ASP A 52 5.42 -6.89 11.63
N GLU A 53 5.45 -8.16 12.02
CA GLU A 53 4.25 -8.99 12.04
C GLU A 53 3.20 -8.59 13.10
N ASN A 54 3.67 -7.97 14.19
CA ASN A 54 2.89 -7.54 15.34
C ASN A 54 2.43 -6.08 15.27
N PHE A 55 2.55 -5.45 14.09
CA PHE A 55 2.22 -4.04 13.85
C PHE A 55 3.13 -3.06 14.59
N ASN A 56 4.31 -3.48 15.07
CA ASN A 56 5.29 -2.53 15.60
C ASN A 56 5.88 -1.70 14.45
N LEU A 57 5.89 -0.38 14.60
CA LEU A 57 6.52 0.53 13.63
C LEU A 57 8.05 0.38 13.70
N VAL A 58 8.67 -0.13 12.64
CA VAL A 58 10.12 -0.40 12.61
C VAL A 58 10.91 0.62 11.81
N TYR A 59 10.27 1.32 10.87
CA TYR A 59 10.94 2.29 10.00
C TYR A 59 9.95 3.30 9.41
N VAL A 60 10.39 4.55 9.27
CA VAL A 60 9.65 5.61 8.57
C VAL A 60 10.56 6.19 7.49
N GLY A 61 10.02 6.37 6.28
CA GLY A 61 10.76 6.93 5.16
C GLY A 61 9.92 7.83 4.28
N GLN A 62 10.61 8.52 3.36
CA GLN A 62 10.02 9.33 2.32
C GLN A 62 10.30 8.75 0.93
N ALA A 63 9.39 8.99 0.00
CA ALA A 63 9.51 8.63 -1.41
C ALA A 63 9.26 9.85 -2.30
N GLY A 64 10.18 10.08 -3.24
CA GLY A 64 10.10 11.15 -4.24
C GLY A 64 10.40 12.57 -3.75
N GLY A 65 10.89 12.73 -2.50
CA GLY A 65 11.44 13.99 -2.00
C GLY A 65 12.98 14.08 -2.08
N LYS A 66 13.68 12.94 -2.13
CA LYS A 66 15.15 12.84 -2.26
C LYS A 66 15.50 11.83 -3.36
N ASN A 67 16.47 12.16 -4.22
CA ASN A 67 17.03 11.29 -5.27
C ASN A 67 16.01 10.69 -6.26
N ASP A 68 14.84 11.32 -6.39
CA ASP A 68 13.73 10.92 -7.27
C ASP A 68 13.19 9.49 -7.15
N GLN A 69 13.54 8.75 -6.08
CA GLN A 69 13.05 7.38 -5.89
C GLN A 69 11.58 7.37 -5.44
N ARG A 70 10.69 6.84 -6.29
CA ARG A 70 9.25 6.73 -6.01
C ARG A 70 8.93 5.55 -5.08
N LEU A 71 7.70 5.52 -4.55
CA LEU A 71 7.28 4.62 -3.46
C LEU A 71 7.68 3.15 -3.65
N PHE A 72 7.38 2.57 -4.81
CA PHE A 72 7.68 1.15 -5.06
C PHE A 72 9.19 0.86 -5.06
N GLN A 73 10.00 1.77 -5.62
CA GLN A 73 11.45 1.61 -5.65
C GLN A 73 12.04 1.63 -4.24
N ARG A 74 11.58 2.59 -3.40
CA ARG A 74 11.99 2.67 -1.99
C ARG A 74 11.61 1.39 -1.25
N LEU A 75 10.35 0.96 -1.33
CA LEU A 75 9.90 -0.28 -0.68
C LEU A 75 10.67 -1.51 -1.17
N LYS A 76 11.04 -1.53 -2.46
CA LYS A 76 11.82 -2.63 -3.04
C LYS A 76 13.25 -2.68 -2.47
N GLN A 77 13.89 -1.53 -2.26
CA GLN A 77 15.22 -1.44 -1.63
C GLN A 77 15.20 -1.96 -0.18
N HIS A 78 14.14 -1.62 0.57
CA HIS A 78 13.92 -2.12 1.92
C HIS A 78 13.72 -3.65 2.01
N ARG A 79 13.72 -4.37 0.88
CA ARG A 79 13.71 -5.85 0.87
C ARG A 79 15.12 -6.45 0.96
N GLU A 80 16.15 -5.66 0.76
CA GLU A 80 17.53 -6.10 0.56
C GLU A 80 18.52 -5.36 1.50
N ASP A 81 18.05 -4.34 2.23
CA ASP A 81 18.88 -3.55 3.15
C ASP A 81 18.78 -4.03 4.60
N ALA A 82 19.36 -3.27 5.53
CA ALA A 82 19.47 -3.64 6.95
C ALA A 82 18.12 -3.85 7.67
N VAL A 83 16.99 -3.41 7.11
CA VAL A 83 15.66 -3.66 7.67
C VAL A 83 14.90 -4.76 6.92
N SER A 84 15.50 -5.43 5.94
CA SER A 84 14.88 -6.45 5.07
C SER A 84 14.01 -7.45 5.80
N ASP A 85 14.48 -7.98 6.92
CA ASP A 85 13.81 -9.05 7.66
C ASP A 85 13.00 -8.55 8.86
N ARG A 86 12.94 -7.22 9.03
CA ARG A 86 12.26 -6.57 10.15
C ARG A 86 10.85 -6.10 9.82
N TRP A 87 10.39 -6.24 8.58
CA TRP A 87 9.05 -5.82 8.18
C TRP A 87 8.30 -6.81 7.29
N SER A 88 7.00 -6.91 7.57
CA SER A 88 6.03 -7.74 6.85
C SER A 88 4.89 -6.90 6.23
N ARG A 89 4.68 -5.68 6.75
CA ARG A 89 3.60 -4.78 6.35
C ARG A 89 4.10 -3.36 6.18
N PHE A 90 3.34 -2.55 5.46
CA PHE A 90 3.63 -1.14 5.27
C PHE A 90 2.37 -0.30 5.08
N SER A 91 2.44 0.94 5.52
CA SER A 91 1.45 1.98 5.26
C SER A 91 2.12 3.07 4.42
N TRP A 92 1.35 3.77 3.59
CA TRP A 92 1.84 4.85 2.75
C TRP A 92 0.82 5.97 2.66
N PHE A 93 1.31 7.21 2.59
CA PHE A 93 0.51 8.43 2.57
C PHE A 93 1.00 9.30 1.42
N GLY A 94 0.18 9.38 0.37
CA GLY A 94 0.55 9.88 -0.95
C GLY A 94 0.09 11.31 -1.21
N ILE A 95 0.93 12.08 -1.91
CA ILE A 95 0.64 13.47 -2.30
C ILE A 95 0.17 13.63 -3.76
N ARG A 96 0.36 12.61 -4.61
CA ARG A 96 -0.17 12.62 -5.99
C ARG A 96 -1.60 12.08 -5.99
N ARG A 97 -2.53 12.83 -6.57
CA ARG A 97 -3.95 12.44 -6.66
C ARG A 97 -4.15 11.35 -7.72
N VAL A 98 -5.21 10.57 -7.57
CA VAL A 98 -5.69 9.63 -8.60
C VAL A 98 -6.62 10.36 -9.55
N LEU A 99 -6.29 10.37 -10.84
CA LEU A 99 -7.11 10.97 -11.89
C LEU A 99 -8.26 10.03 -12.29
N LYS A 100 -9.25 10.56 -13.02
CA LYS A 100 -10.42 9.79 -13.51
C LYS A 100 -10.04 8.53 -14.30
N GLY A 101 -8.88 8.53 -14.96
CA GLY A 101 -8.36 7.37 -15.70
C GLY A 101 -7.63 6.32 -14.84
N GLY A 102 -7.52 6.51 -13.52
CA GLY A 102 -6.80 5.61 -12.62
C GLY A 102 -5.28 5.81 -12.56
N ASN A 103 -4.75 6.81 -13.26
CA ASN A 103 -3.34 7.20 -13.20
C ASN A 103 -3.10 8.23 -12.10
N LEU A 104 -1.88 8.27 -11.56
CA LEU A 104 -1.45 9.33 -10.66
C LEU A 104 -1.27 10.64 -11.43
N SER A 105 -1.63 11.77 -10.80
CA SER A 105 -1.38 13.11 -11.37
C SER A 105 0.10 13.36 -11.61
N ALA A 106 0.42 14.32 -12.48
CA ALA A 106 1.77 14.84 -12.58
C ALA A 106 2.30 15.29 -11.21
N GLU A 107 3.62 15.36 -11.12
CA GLU A 107 4.33 15.85 -9.96
C GLU A 107 4.11 17.34 -9.80
N ILE A 108 4.15 17.80 -8.55
CA ILE A 108 3.97 19.21 -8.23
C ILE A 108 5.23 19.64 -7.49
N SER A 109 5.89 20.69 -7.98
CA SER A 109 7.15 21.19 -7.43
C SER A 109 6.98 21.95 -6.11
N ALA A 110 5.81 22.55 -5.88
CA ALA A 110 5.48 23.26 -4.66
C ALA A 110 3.98 23.17 -4.33
N ALA A 111 3.65 23.05 -3.05
CA ALA A 111 2.28 23.11 -2.56
C ALA A 111 2.18 24.15 -1.45
N HIS A 112 1.08 24.90 -1.42
CA HIS A 112 0.80 25.91 -0.40
C HIS A 112 -0.50 25.57 0.35
N PRO A 113 -0.56 24.42 1.05
CA PRO A 113 -1.72 24.08 1.85
C PRO A 113 -1.86 25.06 3.04
N PRO A 114 -3.08 25.37 3.49
CA PRO A 114 -3.30 26.06 4.76
C PRO A 114 -2.61 25.33 5.91
N ILE A 115 -2.06 26.07 6.88
CA ILE A 115 -1.34 25.48 8.03
C ILE A 115 -2.23 24.48 8.78
N ALA A 116 -3.52 24.78 8.94
CA ALA A 116 -4.49 23.87 9.56
C ALA A 116 -4.57 22.52 8.84
N ASP A 117 -4.56 22.50 7.50
CA ASP A 117 -4.54 21.24 6.73
C ASP A 117 -3.26 20.45 6.98
N VAL A 118 -2.12 21.14 7.09
CA VAL A 118 -0.82 20.51 7.36
C VAL A 118 -0.84 19.84 8.73
N LEU A 119 -1.28 20.56 9.77
CA LEU A 119 -1.38 20.04 11.14
C LEU A 119 -2.33 18.83 11.20
N ASN A 120 -3.51 18.94 10.59
CA ASN A 120 -4.48 17.84 10.53
C ASN A 120 -3.89 16.60 9.84
N HIS A 121 -3.14 16.79 8.74
CA HIS A 121 -2.54 15.67 8.02
C HIS A 121 -1.36 15.05 8.78
N ILE A 122 -0.54 15.84 9.48
CA ILE A 122 0.53 15.31 10.33
C ILE A 122 -0.07 14.48 11.47
N GLU A 123 -1.07 15.01 12.17
CA GLU A 123 -1.77 14.27 13.23
C GLU A 123 -2.40 12.99 12.69
N ALA A 124 -3.10 13.06 11.55
CA ALA A 124 -3.74 11.91 10.95
C ALA A 124 -2.73 10.81 10.56
N ILE A 125 -1.56 11.18 10.03
CA ILE A 125 -0.46 10.25 9.75
C ILE A 125 0.01 9.60 11.04
N LEU A 126 0.29 10.37 12.09
CA LEU A 126 0.79 9.84 13.37
C LEU A 126 -0.21 8.89 14.03
N ILE A 127 -1.50 9.23 14.05
CA ILE A 127 -2.55 8.37 14.59
C ILE A 127 -2.68 7.09 13.77
N ALA A 128 -2.74 7.20 12.43
CA ALA A 128 -2.90 6.03 11.57
C ALA A 128 -1.67 5.14 11.54
N ALA A 129 -0.48 5.72 11.71
CA ALA A 129 0.77 4.98 11.63
C ALA A 129 1.15 4.33 12.97
N ALA A 130 0.92 4.99 14.10
CA ALA A 130 1.33 4.49 15.41
C ALA A 130 0.19 3.81 16.19
N GLU A 131 -1.06 3.94 15.74
CA GLU A 131 -2.27 3.44 16.40
C GLU A 131 -2.24 3.61 17.94
N PRO A 132 -1.97 4.83 18.46
CA PRO A 132 -1.76 5.03 19.88
C PRO A 132 -3.02 4.70 20.68
N VAL A 133 -2.86 3.88 21.73
CA VAL A 133 -3.96 3.28 22.53
C VAL A 133 -5.00 4.29 23.03
N ARG A 134 -4.59 5.54 23.28
CA ARG A 134 -5.48 6.59 23.81
C ARG A 134 -6.24 7.36 22.74
N ASN A 135 -5.90 7.20 21.46
CA ASN A 135 -6.63 7.83 20.36
C ASN A 135 -7.82 6.96 19.95
N ARG A 136 -8.97 7.22 20.60
CA ARG A 136 -10.23 6.49 20.34
C ARG A 136 -10.82 6.75 18.95
N GLN A 137 -10.36 7.79 18.25
CA GLN A 137 -10.75 8.11 16.87
C GLN A 137 -9.55 7.90 15.95
N GLY A 138 -9.77 7.29 14.77
CA GLY A 138 -8.75 7.15 13.74
C GLY A 138 -8.32 8.50 13.15
N GLY A 139 -7.19 8.51 12.44
CA GLY A 139 -6.64 9.72 11.84
C GLY A 139 -7.60 10.40 10.87
N LYS A 140 -7.83 11.71 11.04
CA LYS A 140 -8.76 12.49 10.20
C LYS A 140 -8.03 13.14 9.03
N PHE A 141 -8.02 12.47 7.88
CA PHE A 141 -7.41 13.00 6.65
C PHE A 141 -8.30 13.99 5.88
N GLY A 142 -9.59 14.10 6.22
CA GLY A 142 -10.59 14.88 5.49
C GLY A 142 -11.34 14.06 4.43
N GLU A 143 -12.55 14.50 4.07
CA GLU A 143 -13.49 13.71 3.24
C GLU A 143 -13.00 13.45 1.80
N SER A 144 -12.17 14.34 1.29
CA SER A 144 -11.58 14.28 -0.05
C SER A 144 -10.43 13.27 -0.15
N VAL A 145 -9.79 12.90 0.97
CA VAL A 145 -8.71 11.92 0.99
C VAL A 145 -9.29 10.51 0.93
N LYS A 146 -8.78 9.69 0.01
CA LYS A 146 -9.31 8.33 -0.23
C LYS A 146 -8.33 7.26 0.24
N GLN A 147 -8.85 6.29 0.99
CA GLN A 147 -8.13 5.07 1.35
C GLN A 147 -8.21 4.04 0.21
N TYR A 148 -7.09 3.37 -0.03
CA TYR A 148 -6.98 2.25 -0.95
C TYR A 148 -6.61 0.97 -0.18
N LEU A 149 -7.40 -0.07 -0.42
CA LEU A 149 -7.12 -1.42 0.04
C LEU A 149 -6.16 -2.09 -0.94
N GLN A 150 -5.24 -2.90 -0.43
CA GLN A 150 -4.28 -3.60 -1.27
C GLN A 150 -5.00 -4.52 -2.26
N TYR A 151 -4.66 -4.39 -3.54
CA TYR A 151 -5.11 -5.32 -4.57
C TYR A 151 -4.13 -6.48 -4.67
N ARG A 152 -4.66 -7.71 -4.60
CA ARG A 152 -3.89 -8.93 -4.85
C ARG A 152 -3.98 -9.31 -6.33
N ASP A 153 -2.84 -9.35 -7.01
CA ASP A 153 -2.76 -9.85 -8.38
C ASP A 153 -2.73 -11.38 -8.38
N GLU A 154 -3.92 -12.00 -8.46
CA GLU A 154 -4.07 -13.46 -8.46
C GLU A 154 -3.36 -14.17 -9.63
N LYS A 155 -3.03 -13.46 -10.71
CA LYS A 155 -2.38 -14.06 -11.88
C LYS A 155 -0.88 -14.18 -11.68
N ASN A 156 -0.28 -13.20 -11.02
CA ASN A 156 1.18 -13.10 -10.87
C ASN A 156 1.69 -13.51 -9.49
N LEU A 157 0.80 -13.66 -8.50
CA LEU A 157 1.14 -14.09 -7.16
C LEU A 157 0.71 -15.54 -6.92
N ILE A 158 1.46 -16.23 -6.05
CA ILE A 158 1.11 -17.59 -5.64
C ILE A 158 -0.31 -17.59 -5.04
N PRO A 159 -1.18 -18.57 -5.38
CA PRO A 159 -2.49 -18.72 -4.76
C PRO A 159 -2.39 -18.83 -3.25
N ASP A 160 -3.46 -18.47 -2.53
CA ASP A 160 -3.42 -18.57 -1.08
C ASP A 160 -3.51 -20.04 -0.68
N ALA A 161 -2.94 -20.37 0.47
CA ALA A 161 -2.86 -21.76 0.92
C ALA A 161 -4.25 -22.41 0.97
N GLU A 162 -5.29 -21.67 1.36
CA GLU A 162 -6.65 -22.17 1.42
C GLU A 162 -7.19 -22.54 0.04
N ARG A 163 -7.00 -21.68 -0.97
CA ARG A 163 -7.35 -21.96 -2.37
C ARG A 163 -6.57 -23.15 -2.91
N MET A 164 -5.27 -23.25 -2.62
CA MET A 164 -4.46 -24.42 -3.01
C MET A 164 -5.01 -25.71 -2.39
N LEU A 165 -5.31 -25.70 -1.10
CA LEU A 165 -5.88 -26.84 -0.38
C LEU A 165 -7.26 -27.23 -0.93
N ARG A 166 -8.12 -26.24 -1.20
CA ARG A 166 -9.44 -26.46 -1.83
C ARG A 166 -9.29 -27.09 -3.21
N ASP A 167 -8.38 -26.59 -4.04
CA ASP A 167 -8.16 -27.12 -5.40
C ASP A 167 -7.63 -28.57 -5.36
N ILE A 168 -6.69 -28.87 -4.44
CA ILE A 168 -6.19 -30.23 -4.21
C ILE A 168 -7.32 -31.16 -3.74
N TRP A 169 -8.13 -30.71 -2.78
CA TRP A 169 -9.26 -31.48 -2.24
C TRP A 169 -10.31 -31.80 -3.30
N GLU A 170 -10.70 -30.81 -4.11
CA GLU A 170 -11.65 -30.99 -5.21
C GLU A 170 -11.12 -31.94 -6.28
N LYS A 171 -9.81 -31.89 -6.57
CA LYS A 171 -9.18 -32.83 -7.51
C LYS A 171 -9.22 -34.27 -6.98
N GLN A 172 -8.86 -34.49 -5.71
CA GLN A 172 -8.93 -35.81 -5.09
C GLN A 172 -10.35 -36.38 -5.12
N LYS A 173 -11.37 -35.58 -4.77
CA LYS A 173 -12.78 -36.00 -4.84
C LYS A 173 -13.18 -36.48 -6.24
N ARG A 174 -12.77 -35.77 -7.29
CA ARG A 174 -13.08 -36.14 -8.68
C ARG A 174 -12.41 -37.45 -9.08
N ASP A 175 -11.18 -37.68 -8.64
CA ASP A 175 -10.43 -38.90 -8.95
C ASP A 175 -11.00 -40.13 -8.21
N THR A 176 -11.50 -39.97 -6.97
CA THR A 176 -12.23 -41.03 -6.26
C THR A 176 -13.61 -41.34 -6.84
N LYS A 177 -14.27 -40.41 -7.54
CA LYS A 177 -15.57 -40.66 -8.19
C LYS A 177 -15.46 -41.34 -9.55
N LYS A 178 -14.25 -41.42 -10.12
CA LYS A 178 -13.97 -42.06 -11.42
C LYS A 178 -13.50 -43.50 -11.31
N LYS A 179 -13.30 -44.01 -10.10
CA LYS A 179 -13.05 -45.42 -9.79
C LYS A 179 -14.35 -46.04 -9.26
#